data_AF-A0A2E3ZUA0-F1
#
_entry.id   AF-A0A2E3ZUA0-F1
#
_cell.length_a   1.000
_cell.length_b   1.000
_cell.length_c   1.000
_cell.angle_alpha   90.00
_cell.angle_beta   90.00
_cell.angle_gamma   90.00
#
_symmetry.space_group_name_H-M   'P 1'
#
loop_
_entity.id
_entity.type
_entity.pdbx_description
1 polymer ?
#
loop_
_entity_poly.entity_id
_entity_poly.type
_entity_poly.pdbx_seq_one_letter_code
_entity_poly.pdbx_strand_id
1 'polypeptide(L)'
;MKNKKESYVYRVMLENEWNEFKKKKKFFGNKLDLQSGFIHLSTKEQLTKTIEKYYSHKVRVMVLEFKVKDLEKKLKWEISRDNQLFPHLYGFIDFFNVKRVEQKF
;
A
#
# COMPACT_ATOMS: atom_id res chain seq x y z
N MET A 1 -10.22 3.47 23.66
CA MET A 1 -9.75 3.34 22.26
C MET A 1 -9.03 2.01 22.14
N LYS A 2 -9.65 1.01 21.50
CA LYS A 2 -9.01 -0.31 21.33
C LYS A 2 -8.04 -0.18 20.15
N ASN A 3 -6.73 -0.09 20.44
CA ASN A 3 -5.68 -0.20 19.41
C ASN A 3 -5.76 -1.62 18.83
N LYS A 4 -6.61 -1.80 17.82
CA LYS A 4 -6.59 -3.01 17.01
C LYS A 4 -5.28 -2.94 16.23
N LYS A 5 -4.27 -3.70 16.69
CA LYS A 5 -3.00 -3.82 15.97
C LYS A 5 -3.33 -4.44 14.61
N GLU A 6 -3.32 -3.64 13.55
CA GLU A 6 -3.60 -4.13 12.21
C GLU A 6 -2.68 -5.30 11.89
N SER A 7 -3.26 -6.45 11.53
CA SER A 7 -2.48 -7.62 11.13
C SER A 7 -1.97 -7.47 9.70
N TYR A 8 -2.69 -6.70 8.89
CA TYR A 8 -2.44 -6.52 7.47
C TYR A 8 -2.53 -5.05 7.05
N VAL A 9 -1.72 -4.71 6.06
CA VAL A 9 -1.74 -3.42 5.35
C VAL A 9 -1.75 -3.67 3.86
N TYR A 10 -2.20 -2.66 3.11
CA TYR A 10 -2.54 -2.82 1.71
C TYR A 10 -1.86 -1.80 0.84
N ARG A 11 -1.41 -2.23 -0.35
CA ARG A 11 -1.00 -1.33 -1.42
C ARG A 11 -2.01 -1.40 -2.56
N VAL A 12 -2.51 -0.24 -2.98
CA VAL A 12 -3.23 -0.09 -4.25
C VAL A 12 -2.23 0.34 -5.31
N MET A 13 -2.23 -0.31 -6.47
CA MET A 13 -1.39 0.06 -7.61
C MET A 13 -2.08 -0.26 -8.93
N LEU A 14 -1.62 0.33 -10.02
CA LEU A 14 -2.11 0.03 -11.36
C LEU A 14 -1.62 -1.36 -11.82
N GLU A 15 -2.33 -1.94 -12.78
CA GLU A 15 -1.98 -3.26 -13.34
C GLU A 15 -0.59 -3.28 -14.00
N ASN A 16 -0.19 -2.20 -14.67
CA ASN A 16 1.15 -2.07 -15.25
C ASN A 16 2.25 -2.01 -14.17
N GLU A 17 2.02 -1.27 -13.07
CA GLU A 17 2.92 -1.22 -11.92
C GLU A 17 3.08 -2.63 -11.29
N TRP A 18 1.96 -3.35 -11.16
CA TRP A 18 1.98 -4.74 -10.67
C TRP A 18 2.77 -5.67 -11.58
N ASN A 19 2.57 -5.57 -12.90
CA ASN A 19 3.29 -6.39 -13.87
C ASN A 19 4.80 -6.13 -13.85
N GLU A 20 5.22 -4.87 -13.70
CA GLU A 20 6.63 -4.53 -13.54
C GLU A 20 7.19 -4.99 -12.19
N PHE A 21 6.42 -4.85 -11.11
CA PHE A 21 6.82 -5.34 -9.79
C PHE A 21 7.02 -6.86 -9.79
N LYS A 22 6.12 -7.63 -10.41
CA LYS A 22 6.26 -9.08 -10.58
C LYS A 22 7.58 -9.47 -11.23
N LYS A 23 8.05 -8.71 -12.23
CA LYS A 23 9.30 -8.98 -12.94
C LYS A 23 10.51 -8.60 -12.09
N LYS A 24 10.50 -7.38 -11.54
CA LYS A 24 11.67 -6.80 -10.83
C LYS A 24 11.85 -7.32 -9.41
N LYS A 25 10.83 -7.94 -8.83
CA LYS A 25 10.77 -8.46 -7.45
C LYS A 25 10.96 -7.42 -6.34
N LYS A 26 11.21 -6.16 -6.70
CA LYS A 26 11.29 -5.01 -5.79
C LYS A 26 10.47 -3.86 -6.36
N PHE A 27 9.68 -3.23 -5.49
CA PHE A 27 8.93 -2.03 -5.81
C PHE A 27 9.42 -0.87 -4.94
N PHE A 28 9.97 0.15 -5.57
CA PHE A 28 10.56 1.32 -4.92
C PHE A 28 9.58 2.49 -4.76
N GLY A 29 8.30 2.28 -5.09
CA GLY A 29 7.30 3.34 -5.11
C GLY A 29 7.00 3.85 -6.51
N ASN A 30 5.83 4.50 -6.65
CA ASN A 30 5.46 5.27 -7.82
C ASN A 30 5.86 6.74 -7.66
N LYS A 31 5.48 7.60 -8.60
CA LYS A 31 5.83 9.04 -8.56
C LYS A 31 5.47 9.71 -7.22
N LEU A 32 4.28 9.42 -6.66
CA LEU A 32 3.85 10.02 -5.40
C LEU A 32 4.70 9.50 -4.23
N ASP A 33 4.97 8.21 -4.18
CA ASP A 33 5.80 7.60 -3.13
C ASP A 33 7.24 8.14 -3.15
N LEU A 34 7.81 8.33 -4.35
CA LEU A 34 9.15 8.88 -4.51
C LEU A 34 9.21 10.34 -4.08
N GLN A 35 8.15 11.11 -4.34
CA GLN A 35 8.05 12.51 -3.92
C GLN A 35 7.86 12.66 -2.40
N SER A 36 7.14 11.74 -1.75
CA SER A 36 6.98 11.76 -0.28
C SER A 36 8.14 11.11 0.48
N GLY A 37 8.96 10.30 -0.19
CA GLY A 37 10.07 9.57 0.42
C GLY A 37 9.67 8.25 1.10
N PHE A 38 8.43 7.80 0.92
CA PHE A 38 7.92 6.54 1.47
C PHE A 38 6.80 5.95 0.60
N ILE A 39 6.63 4.63 0.68
CA ILE A 39 5.56 3.93 -0.03
C ILE A 39 4.27 4.03 0.79
N HIS A 40 3.24 4.62 0.20
CA HIS A 40 1.92 4.74 0.81
C HIS A 40 1.24 3.38 0.85
N LEU A 41 0.87 2.95 2.04
CA LEU A 41 -0.02 1.82 2.29
C LEU A 41 -1.31 2.33 2.95
N SER A 42 -2.31 1.47 3.01
CA SER A 42 -3.60 1.74 3.65
C SER A 42 -3.95 0.60 4.60
N THR A 43 -4.76 0.88 5.63
CA THR A 43 -5.53 -0.16 6.33
C THR A 43 -6.67 -0.64 5.45
N LYS A 44 -7.33 -1.73 5.87
CA LYS A 44 -8.50 -2.25 5.15
C LYS A 44 -9.62 -1.22 5.05
N GLU A 45 -9.87 -0.48 6.13
CA GLU A 45 -10.93 0.54 6.22
C GLU A 45 -10.63 1.77 5.35
N GLN A 46 -9.35 2.03 5.06
CA GLN A 46 -8.91 3.15 4.25
C GLN A 46 -8.93 2.86 2.74
N LEU A 47 -9.11 1.60 2.32
CA LEU A 47 -9.00 1.19 0.91
C LEU A 47 -9.97 1.92 -0.01
N THR A 48 -11.27 1.92 0.31
CA THR A 48 -12.31 2.54 -0.53
C THR A 48 -11.99 3.99 -0.82
N LYS A 49 -11.76 4.80 0.23
CA LYS A 49 -11.38 6.22 0.10
C LYS A 49 -10.06 6.41 -0.65
N THR A 50 -9.10 5.48 -0.51
CA THR A 50 -7.82 5.55 -1.24
C THR A 50 -8.04 5.34 -2.74
N ILE A 51 -8.86 4.35 -3.11
CA ILE A 51 -9.20 4.03 -4.50
C ILE A 51 -9.96 5.21 -5.12
N GLU A 52 -11.00 5.70 -4.47
CA GLU A 52 -11.78 6.85 -4.95
C GLU A 52 -10.92 8.10 -5.16
N LYS A 53 -10.02 8.40 -4.22
CA LYS A 53 -9.20 9.62 -4.29
C LYS A 53 -8.13 9.58 -5.38
N TYR A 54 -7.46 8.45 -5.57
CA TYR A 54 -6.26 8.38 -6.42
C TYR A 54 -6.47 7.58 -7.72
N TYR A 55 -7.54 6.78 -7.80
CA TYR A 55 -7.76 5.81 -8.86
C TYR A 55 -9.18 5.84 -9.45
N SER A 56 -10.01 6.84 -9.14
CA SER A 56 -11.41 6.94 -9.62
C SER A 56 -11.61 6.83 -11.13
N HIS A 57 -10.63 7.27 -11.93
CA HIS A 57 -10.68 7.20 -13.40
C HIS A 57 -9.98 5.96 -13.97
N LYS A 58 -9.64 4.98 -13.14
CA LYS A 58 -8.87 3.80 -13.54
C LYS A 58 -9.79 2.61 -13.69
N VAL A 59 -9.67 1.91 -14.82
CA VAL A 59 -10.52 0.77 -15.17
C VAL A 59 -10.25 -0.44 -14.28
N ARG A 60 -9.00 -0.58 -13.79
CA ARG A 60 -8.53 -1.72 -13.01
C ARG A 60 -7.41 -1.31 -12.06
N VAL A 61 -7.48 -1.77 -10.82
CA VAL A 61 -6.41 -1.65 -9.83
C VAL A 61 -6.11 -2.99 -9.18
N MET A 62 -4.86 -3.15 -8.75
CA MET A 62 -4.41 -4.28 -7.96
C MET A 62 -4.30 -3.85 -6.50
N VAL A 63 -4.91 -4.63 -5.60
CA VAL A 63 -4.80 -4.48 -4.15
C VAL A 63 -3.94 -5.61 -3.61
N LEU A 64 -2.75 -5.27 -3.15
CA LEU A 64 -1.79 -6.21 -2.57
C LEU A 64 -1.89 -6.16 -1.05
N GLU A 65 -1.96 -7.33 -0.42
CA GLU A 65 -2.02 -7.49 1.03
C GLU A 65 -0.67 -7.94 1.59
N PHE A 66 -0.26 -7.32 2.69
CA PHE A 66 1.01 -7.59 3.40
C PHE A 66 0.75 -7.78 4.88
N LYS A 67 1.45 -8.73 5.52
CA LYS A 67 1.45 -8.84 6.99
C LYS A 67 2.27 -7.69 7.58
N VAL A 68 1.72 -7.00 8.58
CA VAL A 68 2.43 -5.90 9.26
C VAL A 68 3.77 -6.35 9.83
N LYS A 69 3.81 -7.54 10.46
CA LYS A 69 5.04 -8.11 11.03
C LYS A 69 6.17 -8.31 10.00
N ASP A 70 5.84 -8.55 8.73
CA ASP A 70 6.85 -8.76 7.68
C ASP A 70 7.48 -7.43 7.22
N LEU A 71 6.86 -6.30 7.59
CA LEU A 71 7.26 -4.94 7.21
C LEU A 71 7.70 -4.08 8.41
N GLU A 72 7.51 -4.54 9.64
CA GLU A 72 7.52 -3.74 10.87
C GLU A 72 8.79 -2.90 11.06
N LYS A 73 9.96 -3.40 10.63
CA LYS A 73 11.25 -2.68 10.77
C LYS A 73 11.30 -1.36 10.00
N LYS A 74 10.48 -1.20 8.96
CA LYS A 74 10.46 -0.02 8.09
C LYS A 74 9.07 0.62 7.97
N LEU A 75 8.09 0.07 8.68
CA LEU A 75 6.71 0.55 8.66
C LEU A 75 6.50 1.56 9.79
N LYS A 76 6.06 2.75 9.44
CA LYS A 76 5.65 3.78 10.40
C LYS A 76 4.16 4.06 10.25
N TRP A 77 3.52 4.38 11.37
CA TRP A 77 2.13 4.83 11.39
C TRP A 77 2.14 6.33 11.65
N GLU A 78 1.75 7.10 10.64
CA GLU A 78 1.87 8.56 10.67
C GLU A 78 0.51 9.19 10.35
N ILE A 79 0.20 10.31 11.01
CA ILE A 79 -1.05 11.04 10.75
C ILE A 79 -1.00 11.60 9.33
N SER A 80 -2.06 11.36 8.57
CA SER A 80 -2.23 11.88 7.22
C SER A 80 -3.60 12.55 7.11
N ARG A 81 -4.29 12.38 5.98
CA ARG A 81 -5.63 12.91 5.74
C ARG A 81 -6.63 12.47 6.82
N ASP A 82 -7.65 13.31 7.01
CA ASP A 82 -8.76 13.08 7.94
C ASP A 82 -8.30 12.82 9.40
N ASN A 83 -7.10 13.27 9.76
CA ASN A 83 -6.46 13.02 11.06
C ASN A 83 -6.34 11.53 11.42
N GLN A 84 -6.24 10.66 10.40
CA GLN A 84 -6.12 9.21 10.57
C GLN A 84 -4.66 8.76 10.41
N LEU A 85 -4.29 7.69 11.12
CA LEU A 85 -2.99 7.04 10.97
C LEU A 85 -2.96 6.21 9.69
N PHE A 86 -2.02 6.50 8.80
CA PHE A 86 -1.72 5.71 7.62
C PHE A 86 -0.40 4.96 7.80
N PRO A 87 -0.31 3.70 7.30
CA PRO A 87 0.93 2.97 7.25
C PRO A 87 1.82 3.48 6.10
N HIS A 88 3.02 3.93 6.42
CA HIS A 88 4.04 4.36 5.48
C HIS A 88 5.26 3.44 5.56
N LEU A 89 5.63 2.84 4.44
CA LEU A 89 6.78 1.95 4.35
C LEU A 89 7.98 2.69 3.78
N TYR A 90 9.06 2.80 4.56
CA TYR A 90 10.30 3.41 4.12
C TYR A 90 11.16 2.39 3.35
N GLY A 91 11.68 2.77 2.18
CA GLY A 91 12.47 1.88 1.32
C GLY A 91 11.66 1.23 0.20
N PHE A 92 11.64 -0.11 0.15
CA PHE A 92 11.01 -0.85 -0.96
C PHE A 92 10.14 -2.00 -0.45
N ILE A 93 9.14 -2.38 -1.24
CA ILE A 93 8.38 -3.62 -1.05
C ILE A 93 9.12 -4.77 -1.75
N ASP A 94 9.38 -5.84 -1.01
CA ASP A 94 9.83 -7.11 -1.57
C ASP A 94 8.62 -7.92 -2.07
N PHE A 95 8.71 -8.48 -3.28
CA PHE A 95 7.67 -9.31 -3.86
C PHE A 95 7.29 -10.50 -2.98
N PHE A 96 8.24 -11.07 -2.23
CA PHE A 96 7.98 -12.21 -1.35
C PHE A 96 7.17 -11.84 -0.09
N ASN A 97 6.99 -10.54 0.19
CA ASN A 97 6.11 -10.08 1.27
C ASN A 97 4.63 -10.05 0.88
N VAL A 98 4.30 -10.13 -0.42
CA VAL A 98 2.92 -10.14 -0.91
C VAL A 98 2.24 -11.44 -0.48
N LYS A 99 1.14 -11.34 0.28
CA LYS A 99 0.37 -12.51 0.76
C LYS A 99 -0.85 -12.81 -0.08
N ARG A 100 -1.48 -11.76 -0.60
CA ARG A 100 -2.64 -11.86 -1.46
C ARG A 100 -2.64 -10.70 -2.44
N VAL A 101 -3.20 -10.96 -3.61
CA VAL A 101 -3.47 -9.94 -4.63
C VAL A 101 -4.93 -10.08 -5.02
N GLU A 102 -5.65 -8.96 -5.00
CA GLU A 102 -7.03 -8.86 -5.50
C GLU A 102 -7.07 -7.80 -6.60
N GLN A 103 -7.80 -8.09 -7.67
CA GLN A 103 -8.10 -7.10 -8.71
C GLN A 103 -9.43 -6.43 -8.39
N LYS A 104 -9.49 -5.10 -8.44
CA LYS A 104 -10.72 -4.31 -8.30
C LYS A 104 -10.97 -3.46 -9.53
N PHE A 105 -12.25 -3.19 -9.78
CA PHE A 105 -12.79 -2.37 -10.87
C PHE A 105 -13.41 -1.10 -10.29
#